data_AF-A0A1I4JVC8-F1
#
_entry.id   AF-A0A1I4JVC8-F1
#
_cell.length_a   1.000
_cell.length_b   1.000
_cell.length_c   1.000
_cell.angle_alpha   90.00
_cell.angle_beta   90.00
_cell.angle_gamma   90.00
#
_symmetry.space_group_name_H-M   'P 1'
#
loop_
_entity.id
_entity.type
_entity.pdbx_description
1 polymer ?
#
loop_
_entity_poly.entity_id
_entity_poly.type
_entity_poly.pdbx_seq_one_letter_code
_entity_poly.pdbx_strand_id
1 'polypeptide(L)'
;MGEEVELREFVSERTKQYKIGELTIQSPKIQDQLFQIEEYLQSLILAQKEMAIRIKEISKININSVSAGAKVPRSTIYNNNRTLQVYIEKRCKEIEDQDILQLKRFNKVKANDKAIQIIIDGLQLQIVDNYELKQQIKEGERQLKSQIGQLEDKQKEIFALQKQINELQKRQSGSTVIPINTNTNKVASRSQKRNPKEITAVKKDNE
;
A
#
# COMPACT_ATOMS: atom_id res chain seq x y z
N MET A 1 13.88 16.40 51.08
CA MET A 1 14.53 15.08 51.24
C MET A 1 13.85 13.96 50.45
N GLY A 2 12.53 13.99 50.18
CA GLY A 2 11.88 12.96 49.34
C GLY A 2 12.21 13.06 47.85
N GLU A 3 12.07 14.25 47.24
CA GLU A 3 12.29 14.46 45.80
C GLU A 3 13.74 14.18 45.35
N GLU A 4 14.72 14.48 46.20
CA GLU A 4 16.14 14.24 45.90
C GLU A 4 16.50 12.74 45.93
N VAL A 5 15.80 11.94 46.75
CA VAL A 5 15.98 10.49 46.80
C VAL A 5 15.32 9.83 45.58
N GLU A 6 14.14 10.29 45.18
CA GLU A 6 13.45 9.83 43.98
C GLU A 6 14.25 10.12 42.69
N LEU A 7 14.86 11.31 42.59
CA LEU A 7 15.70 11.66 41.45
C LEU A 7 16.96 10.78 41.37
N ARG A 8 17.57 10.48 42.52
CA ARG A 8 18.75 9.61 42.60
C ARG A 8 18.46 8.18 42.17
N GLU A 9 17.33 7.63 42.62
CA GLU A 9 16.86 6.31 42.20
C GLU A 9 16.56 6.29 40.70
N PHE A 10 15.90 7.33 40.18
CA PHE A 10 15.58 7.44 38.76
C PHE A 10 16.83 7.48 37.88
N VAL A 11 17.79 8.34 38.21
CA VAL A 11 19.06 8.43 37.46
C VAL A 11 19.82 7.12 37.55
N SER A 12 19.88 6.48 38.72
CA SER A 12 20.54 5.18 38.91
C SER A 12 19.91 4.07 38.07
N GLU A 13 18.58 4.04 37.97
CA GLU A 13 17.88 3.09 37.11
C GLU A 13 18.19 3.35 35.63
N ARG A 14 18.19 4.62 35.21
CA ARG A 14 18.50 5.00 33.82
C ARG A 14 19.93 4.71 33.42
N THR A 15 20.93 4.94 34.28
CA THR A 15 22.33 4.60 33.95
C THR A 15 22.52 3.09 33.77
N LYS A 16 21.78 2.26 34.52
CA LYS A 16 21.73 0.80 34.33
C LYS A 16 21.05 0.43 33.01
N GLN A 17 19.85 0.98 32.74
CA GLN A 17 19.10 0.71 31.49
C GLN A 17 19.91 1.08 30.24
N TYR A 18 20.63 2.20 30.26
CA TYR A 18 21.43 2.67 29.13
C TYR A 18 22.83 2.06 29.06
N LYS A 19 23.16 1.11 29.94
CA LYS A 19 24.46 0.43 30.01
C LYS A 19 25.65 1.39 30.20
N ILE A 20 25.45 2.47 30.95
CA ILE A 20 26.47 3.48 31.30
C ILE A 20 27.26 3.06 32.55
N GLY A 21 26.76 2.05 33.28
CA GLY A 21 27.33 1.54 34.53
C GLY A 21 26.54 2.00 35.74
N GLU A 22 26.92 1.50 36.93
CA GLU A 22 26.28 1.93 38.17
C GLU A 22 26.65 3.38 38.48
N LEU A 23 25.67 4.16 38.94
CA LEU A 23 25.86 5.57 39.26
C LEU A 23 26.96 5.80 40.31
N THR A 24 27.09 4.86 41.24
CA THR A 24 28.11 4.85 42.32
C THR A 24 29.54 4.73 41.81
N ILE A 25 29.75 4.17 40.60
CA ILE A 25 31.08 4.02 39.99
C ILE A 25 31.53 5.34 39.34
N GLN A 26 30.59 6.22 39.00
CA GLN A 26 30.88 7.50 38.38
C GLN A 26 31.50 8.48 39.39
N SER A 27 32.35 9.38 38.91
CA SER A 27 32.91 10.44 39.79
C SER A 27 31.80 11.34 40.35
N PRO A 28 31.95 11.92 41.57
CA PRO A 28 30.92 12.77 42.17
C PRO A 28 30.49 13.92 41.26
N LYS A 29 31.43 14.53 40.54
CA LYS A 29 31.15 15.59 39.57
C LYS A 29 30.25 15.12 38.43
N ILE A 30 30.44 13.90 37.93
CA ILE A 30 29.60 13.32 36.89
C ILE A 30 28.22 12.97 37.46
N GLN A 31 28.13 12.44 38.67
CA GLN A 31 26.85 12.17 39.34
C GLN A 31 26.02 13.46 39.48
N ASP A 32 26.62 14.55 39.97
CA ASP A 32 25.96 15.84 40.10
C ASP A 32 25.48 16.39 38.74
N GLN A 33 26.29 16.26 37.70
CA GLN A 33 25.90 16.66 36.34
C GLN A 33 24.74 15.82 35.80
N LEU A 34 24.74 14.51 36.06
CA LEU A 34 23.64 13.63 35.66
C LEU A 34 22.33 14.02 36.37
N PHE A 35 22.38 14.39 37.65
CA PHE A 35 21.21 14.88 38.37
C PHE A 35 20.69 16.19 37.80
N GLN A 36 21.57 17.16 37.54
CA GLN A 36 21.16 18.45 36.96
C GLN A 36 20.55 18.29 35.56
N ILE A 37 21.12 17.41 34.75
CA ILE A 37 20.57 17.08 33.43
C ILE A 37 19.18 16.45 33.58
N GLU A 38 19.04 15.46 34.46
CA GLU A 38 17.77 14.78 34.66
C GLU A 38 16.69 15.73 35.20
N GLU A 39 17.01 16.57 36.17
CA GLU A 39 16.09 17.58 36.70
C GLU A 39 15.56 18.49 35.59
N TYR A 40 16.46 18.97 34.72
CA TYR A 40 16.07 19.75 33.56
C TYR A 40 15.18 18.95 32.59
N LEU A 41 15.55 17.71 32.26
CA LEU A 41 14.75 16.86 31.37
C LEU A 41 13.35 16.58 31.92
N GLN A 42 13.23 16.31 33.23
CA GLN A 42 11.94 16.11 33.89
C GLN A 42 11.08 17.38 33.84
N SER A 43 11.69 18.55 34.06
CA SER A 43 10.99 19.84 33.92
C SER A 43 10.44 20.04 32.50
N LEU A 44 11.20 19.64 31.48
CA LEU A 44 10.76 19.68 30.08
C LEU A 44 9.62 18.70 29.81
N ILE A 45 9.69 17.48 30.34
CA ILE A 45 8.63 16.48 30.21
C ILE A 45 7.33 16.99 30.84
N LEU A 46 7.40 17.62 32.02
CA LEU A 46 6.24 18.22 32.67
C LEU A 46 5.66 19.35 31.82
N ALA A 47 6.50 20.27 31.33
CA ALA A 47 6.06 21.35 30.45
C ALA A 47 5.40 20.80 29.16
N GLN A 48 5.96 19.75 28.56
CA GLN A 48 5.37 19.08 27.39
C GLN A 48 4.00 18.47 27.70
N LYS A 49 3.84 17.82 28.86
CA LYS A 49 2.54 17.28 29.29
C LYS A 49 1.50 18.39 29.46
N GLU A 50 1.87 19.51 30.08
CA GLU A 50 0.98 20.66 30.23
C GLU A 50 0.60 21.27 28.88
N MET A 51 1.57 21.45 27.97
CA MET A 51 1.30 21.92 26.62
C MET A 51 0.35 20.98 25.88
N ALA A 52 0.53 19.66 26.00
CA ALA A 52 -0.35 18.69 25.37
C ALA A 52 -1.80 18.78 25.88
N ILE A 53 -1.99 19.04 27.18
CA ILE A 53 -3.31 19.28 27.77
C ILE A 53 -3.91 20.58 27.21
N ARG A 54 -3.15 21.68 27.25
CA ARG A 54 -3.61 22.99 26.73
C ARG A 54 -3.97 22.93 25.25
N ILE A 55 -3.19 22.23 24.42
CA ILE A 55 -3.48 22.03 22.99
C ILE A 55 -4.80 21.28 22.80
N LYS A 56 -5.08 20.26 23.63
CA LYS A 56 -6.38 19.54 23.60
C LYS A 56 -7.55 20.44 24.00
N GLU A 57 -7.35 21.39 24.90
CA GLU A 57 -8.37 22.35 25.31
C GLU A 57 -8.60 23.43 24.24
N ILE A 58 -7.51 23.98 23.68
CA ILE A 58 -7.53 24.99 22.61
C ILE A 58 -8.13 24.42 21.32
N SER A 59 -7.93 23.14 21.01
CA SER A 59 -8.56 22.50 19.83
C SER A 59 -10.08 22.37 19.93
N LYS A 60 -10.69 22.76 21.06
CA LYS A 60 -12.15 22.82 21.28
C LYS A 60 -12.66 24.26 21.42
N ILE A 61 -12.02 25.23 20.76
CA ILE A 61 -12.53 26.59 20.69
C ILE A 61 -13.91 26.58 20.00
N ASN A 62 -14.93 26.97 20.75
CA ASN A 62 -16.33 27.04 20.32
C ASN A 62 -17.07 28.03 21.21
N ILE A 63 -18.37 28.25 20.96
CA ILE A 63 -19.18 29.19 21.74
C ILE A 63 -19.14 28.89 23.24
N ASN A 64 -19.11 27.61 23.65
CA ASN A 64 -19.10 27.25 25.07
C ASN A 64 -17.78 27.60 25.74
N SER A 65 -16.65 27.29 25.10
CA SER A 65 -15.33 27.61 25.65
C SER A 65 -15.06 29.11 25.62
N VAL A 66 -15.51 29.82 24.58
CA VAL A 66 -15.41 31.29 24.50
C VAL A 66 -16.30 31.97 25.54
N SER A 67 -17.53 31.49 25.73
CA SER A 67 -18.45 31.99 26.77
C SER A 67 -17.81 31.90 28.17
N ALA A 68 -17.23 30.74 28.50
CA ALA A 68 -16.55 30.53 29.77
C ALA A 68 -15.31 31.42 29.92
N GLY A 69 -14.45 31.46 28.90
CA GLY A 69 -13.19 32.23 28.94
C GLY A 69 -13.39 33.75 28.96
N ALA A 70 -14.34 34.25 28.19
CA ALA A 70 -14.68 35.68 28.14
C ALA A 70 -15.59 36.11 29.30
N LYS A 71 -16.04 35.17 30.15
CA LYS A 71 -16.99 35.40 31.25
C LYS A 71 -18.30 36.04 30.77
N VAL A 72 -18.76 35.68 29.57
CA VAL A 72 -20.04 36.13 29.00
C VAL A 72 -21.04 34.99 29.11
N PRO A 73 -22.21 35.17 29.77
CA PRO A 73 -23.21 34.12 29.87
C PRO A 73 -23.67 33.63 28.50
N ARG A 74 -23.85 32.31 28.35
CA ARG A 74 -24.32 31.73 27.08
C ARG A 74 -25.66 32.31 26.64
N SER A 75 -26.57 32.55 27.58
CA SER A 75 -27.86 33.19 27.31
C SER A 75 -27.68 34.54 26.63
N THR A 76 -26.73 35.36 27.08
CA THR A 76 -26.41 36.66 26.47
C THR A 76 -25.94 36.50 25.02
N ILE A 77 -25.13 35.47 24.73
CA ILE A 77 -24.64 35.18 23.37
C ILE A 77 -25.79 34.72 22.47
N TYR A 78 -26.58 33.75 22.92
CA TYR A 78 -27.69 33.19 22.13
C TYR A 78 -28.84 34.19 21.92
N ASN A 79 -29.10 35.06 22.90
CA ASN A 79 -30.09 36.14 22.77
C ASN A 79 -29.64 37.21 21.75
N ASN A 80 -28.34 37.29 21.43
CA ASN A 80 -27.74 38.23 20.47
C ASN A 80 -27.11 37.50 19.29
N ASN A 81 -27.86 36.58 18.67
CA ASN A 81 -27.35 35.68 17.64
C ASN A 81 -26.66 36.42 16.47
N ARG A 82 -27.26 37.49 15.93
CA ARG A 82 -26.72 38.21 14.76
C ARG A 82 -25.37 38.91 15.00
N THR A 83 -25.01 39.16 16.25
CA THR A 83 -23.80 39.92 16.60
C THR A 83 -22.81 39.03 17.35
N LEU A 84 -23.15 38.60 18.56
CA LEU A 84 -22.20 37.90 19.44
C LEU A 84 -21.93 36.48 18.93
N GLN A 85 -22.98 35.74 18.60
CA GLN A 85 -22.83 34.36 18.13
C GLN A 85 -22.08 34.33 16.79
N VAL A 86 -22.53 35.12 15.79
CA VAL A 86 -21.86 35.20 14.48
C VAL A 86 -20.40 35.63 14.60
N TYR A 87 -20.09 36.61 15.47
CA TYR A 87 -18.69 37.03 15.68
C TYR A 87 -17.83 35.89 16.23
N ILE A 88 -18.32 35.20 17.26
CA ILE A 88 -17.60 34.08 17.88
C ILE A 88 -17.40 32.96 16.86
N GLU A 89 -18.45 32.53 16.16
CA GLU A 89 -18.39 31.46 15.17
C GLU A 89 -17.40 31.77 14.04
N LYS A 90 -17.49 32.97 13.46
CA LYS A 90 -16.56 33.39 12.40
C LYS A 90 -15.13 33.42 12.89
N ARG A 91 -14.88 33.94 14.09
CA ARG A 91 -13.52 34.02 14.63
C ARG A 91 -12.96 32.66 15.01
N CYS A 92 -13.79 31.75 15.55
CA CYS A 92 -13.39 30.36 15.80
C CYS A 92 -12.96 29.70 14.49
N LYS A 93 -13.76 29.83 13.43
CA LYS A 93 -13.44 29.30 12.11
C LYS A 93 -12.14 29.88 11.54
N GLU A 94 -11.95 31.20 11.65
CA GLU A 94 -10.72 31.85 11.17
C GLU A 94 -9.47 31.31 11.90
N ILE A 95 -9.55 31.13 13.22
CA ILE A 95 -8.46 30.55 14.02
C ILE A 95 -8.20 29.09 13.61
N GLU A 96 -9.24 28.30 13.38
CA GLU A 96 -9.11 26.92 12.90
C GLU A 96 -8.48 26.86 11.50
N ASP A 97 -8.80 27.82 10.63
CA ASP A 97 -8.29 27.88 9.26
C ASP A 97 -6.83 28.38 9.18
N GLN A 98 -6.37 29.17 10.16
CA GLN A 98 -4.97 29.54 10.30
C GLN A 98 -4.05 28.34 10.61
N ASP A 99 -4.60 27.24 11.13
CA ASP A 99 -3.88 25.99 11.47
C ASP A 99 -2.50 26.24 12.11
N ILE A 100 -2.46 27.09 13.14
CA ILE A 100 -1.20 27.57 13.77
C ILE A 100 -0.30 26.40 14.20
N LEU A 101 -0.90 25.33 14.71
CA LEU A 101 -0.21 24.12 15.14
C LEU A 101 0.00 23.10 14.01
N GLN A 102 -0.37 23.44 12.78
CA GLN A 102 -0.27 22.60 11.58
C GLN A 102 -0.93 21.21 11.73
N LEU A 103 -1.96 21.10 12.57
CA LEU A 103 -2.62 19.83 12.89
C LEU A 103 -3.42 19.33 11.68
N LYS A 104 -4.10 20.21 10.95
CA LYS A 104 -4.82 19.82 9.72
C LYS A 104 -3.83 19.33 8.67
N ARG A 105 -2.71 20.04 8.49
CA ARG A 105 -1.62 19.61 7.59
C ARG A 105 -1.07 18.23 7.98
N PHE A 106 -0.74 18.03 9.25
CA PHE A 106 -0.23 16.75 9.76
C PHE A 106 -1.22 15.60 9.53
N ASN A 107 -2.50 15.82 9.85
CA ASN A 107 -3.54 14.81 9.63
C ASN A 107 -3.72 14.46 8.15
N LYS A 108 -3.62 15.46 7.25
CA LYS A 108 -3.65 15.22 5.80
C LYS A 108 -2.46 14.38 5.34
N VAL A 109 -1.25 14.68 5.81
CA VAL A 109 -0.06 13.86 5.50
C VAL A 109 -0.25 12.44 6.00
N LYS A 110 -0.67 12.25 7.25
CA LYS A 110 -0.94 10.93 7.83
C LYS A 110 -2.01 10.14 7.07
N ALA A 111 -3.05 10.80 6.58
CA ALA A 111 -4.07 10.16 5.75
C ALA A 111 -3.50 9.74 4.38
N ASN A 112 -2.69 10.60 3.76
CA ASN A 112 -1.99 10.27 2.52
C ASN A 112 -1.03 9.11 2.70
N ASP A 113 -0.27 9.06 3.80
CA ASP A 113 0.65 7.95 4.09
C ASP A 113 -0.09 6.62 4.17
N LYS A 114 -1.27 6.60 4.80
CA LYS A 114 -2.14 5.40 4.82
C LYS A 114 -2.62 5.01 3.42
N ALA A 115 -3.02 5.99 2.60
CA ALA A 115 -3.47 5.72 1.24
C ALA A 115 -2.31 5.18 0.36
N ILE A 116 -1.11 5.75 0.51
CA ILE A 116 0.10 5.27 -0.16
C ILE A 116 0.41 3.84 0.28
N GLN A 117 0.30 3.52 1.58
CA GLN A 117 0.53 2.16 2.07
C GLN A 117 -0.42 1.15 1.44
N ILE A 118 -1.72 1.47 1.35
CA ILE A 118 -2.72 0.61 0.68
C ILE A 118 -2.34 0.36 -0.78
N ILE A 119 -1.87 1.39 -1.50
CA ILE A 119 -1.43 1.25 -2.89
C ILE A 119 -0.20 0.34 -2.97
N ILE A 120 0.78 0.51 -2.08
CA ILE A 120 1.98 -0.34 -2.02
C ILE A 120 1.60 -1.80 -1.80
N ASP A 121 0.74 -2.07 -0.81
CA ASP A 121 0.31 -3.43 -0.50
C ASP A 121 -0.43 -4.07 -1.69
N GLY A 122 -1.28 -3.30 -2.38
CA GLY A 122 -1.95 -3.75 -3.60
C GLY A 122 -0.98 -4.04 -4.75
N LEU A 123 0.03 -3.20 -4.96
CA LEU A 123 1.07 -3.44 -5.97
C LEU A 123 1.91 -4.67 -5.66
N GLN A 124 2.24 -4.91 -4.38
CA GLN A 124 2.96 -6.10 -3.96
C GLN A 124 2.16 -7.38 -4.26
N LEU A 125 0.85 -7.38 -3.99
CA LEU A 125 -0.02 -8.50 -4.32
C LEU A 125 -0.06 -8.73 -5.84
N GLN A 126 -0.22 -7.66 -6.64
CA GLN A 126 -0.21 -7.76 -8.10
C GLN A 126 1.11 -8.33 -8.65
N ILE A 127 2.25 -8.06 -8.02
CA ILE A 127 3.54 -8.65 -8.41
C ILE A 127 3.53 -10.17 -8.20
N VAL A 128 2.98 -10.64 -7.08
CA VAL A 128 2.84 -12.06 -6.77
C VAL A 128 1.89 -12.74 -7.77
N ASP A 129 0.72 -12.15 -8.02
CA ASP A 129 -0.26 -12.68 -8.97
C ASP A 129 0.32 -12.77 -10.39
N ASN A 130 1.04 -11.74 -10.83
CA ASN A 130 1.72 -11.75 -12.14
C ASN A 130 2.80 -12.82 -12.21
N TYR A 131 3.53 -13.04 -11.13
CA TYR A 131 4.51 -14.12 -11.08
C TYR A 131 3.84 -15.49 -11.22
N GLU A 132 2.74 -15.72 -10.49
CA GLU A 132 1.98 -16.98 -10.57
C GLU A 132 1.42 -17.21 -11.98
N LEU A 133 0.75 -16.22 -12.56
CA LEU A 133 0.23 -16.28 -13.93
C LEU A 133 1.34 -16.60 -14.94
N LYS A 134 2.53 -16.00 -14.77
CA LYS A 134 3.67 -16.29 -15.64
C LYS A 134 4.16 -17.73 -15.51
N GLN A 135 4.10 -18.33 -14.32
CA GLN A 135 4.42 -19.75 -14.13
C GLN A 135 3.38 -20.65 -14.77
N GLN A 136 2.09 -20.34 -14.60
CA GLN A 136 1.00 -21.09 -15.22
C GLN A 136 1.11 -21.08 -16.76
N ILE A 137 1.43 -19.92 -17.35
CA ILE A 137 1.68 -19.80 -18.80
C ILE A 137 2.83 -20.72 -19.23
N LYS A 138 3.96 -20.67 -18.52
CA LYS A 138 5.13 -21.52 -18.85
C LYS A 138 4.81 -23.01 -18.78
N GLU A 139 4.03 -23.41 -17.79
CA GLU A 139 3.62 -24.80 -17.65
C GLU A 139 2.67 -25.22 -18.79
N GLY A 140 1.70 -24.37 -19.12
CA GLY A 140 0.83 -24.57 -20.29
C GLY A 140 1.62 -24.68 -21.60
N GLU A 141 2.63 -23.84 -21.81
CA GLU A 141 3.51 -23.90 -22.99
C GLU A 141 4.29 -25.23 -23.07
N ARG A 142 4.73 -25.77 -21.93
CA ARG A 142 5.41 -27.09 -21.90
C ARG A 142 4.45 -28.22 -22.25
N GLN A 143 3.25 -28.21 -21.67
CA GLN A 143 2.23 -29.22 -21.96
C GLN A 143 1.83 -29.19 -23.43
N LEU A 144 1.61 -28.00 -24.00
CA LEU A 144 1.30 -27.83 -25.42
C LEU A 144 2.41 -28.42 -26.31
N LYS A 145 3.69 -28.10 -26.02
CA LYS A 145 4.82 -28.66 -26.77
C LYS A 145 4.88 -30.19 -26.69
N SER A 146 4.62 -30.76 -25.51
CA SER A 146 4.58 -32.20 -25.32
C SER A 146 3.47 -32.85 -26.15
N GLN A 147 2.26 -32.29 -26.11
CA GLN A 147 1.12 -32.79 -26.89
C GLN A 147 1.36 -32.69 -28.41
N ILE A 148 1.98 -31.60 -28.88
CA ILE A 148 2.38 -31.47 -30.30
C ILE A 148 3.32 -32.61 -30.69
N GLY A 149 4.35 -32.90 -29.87
CA GLY A 149 5.25 -34.02 -30.13
C GLY A 149 4.54 -35.37 -30.19
N GLN A 150 3.61 -35.63 -29.26
CA GLN A 150 2.79 -36.85 -29.29
C GLN A 150 1.93 -36.97 -30.55
N LEU A 151 1.33 -35.86 -31.00
CA LEU A 151 0.55 -35.83 -32.24
C LEU A 151 1.42 -36.10 -33.46
N GLU A 152 2.61 -35.51 -33.53
CA GLU A 152 3.56 -35.77 -34.62
C GLU A 152 3.96 -37.24 -34.69
N ASP A 153 4.23 -37.87 -33.55
CA ASP A 153 4.60 -39.29 -33.49
C ASP A 153 3.43 -40.20 -33.89
N LYS A 154 2.22 -39.91 -33.41
CA LYS A 154 1.00 -40.61 -33.84
C LYS A 154 0.74 -40.46 -35.34
N GLN A 155 1.04 -39.29 -35.90
CA GLN A 155 0.88 -39.05 -37.33
C GLN A 155 1.89 -39.86 -38.17
N LYS A 156 3.13 -40.00 -37.70
CA LYS A 156 4.12 -40.91 -38.32
C LYS A 156 3.64 -42.37 -38.27
N GLU A 157 3.08 -42.79 -37.13
CA GLU A 157 2.55 -44.15 -36.94
C GLU A 157 1.38 -44.42 -37.90
N ILE A 158 0.42 -43.50 -38.02
CA ILE A 158 -0.69 -43.58 -38.98
C ILE A 158 -0.15 -43.71 -40.41
N PHE A 159 0.84 -42.90 -40.79
CA PHE A 159 1.42 -42.97 -42.13
C PHE A 159 2.10 -44.33 -42.40
N ALA A 160 2.82 -44.88 -41.43
CA ALA A 160 3.43 -46.20 -41.55
C ALA A 160 2.38 -47.30 -41.72
N LEU A 161 1.31 -47.27 -40.91
CA LEU A 161 0.19 -48.22 -41.01
C LEU A 161 -0.56 -48.08 -42.34
N GLN A 162 -0.80 -46.86 -42.82
CA GLN A 162 -1.40 -46.63 -44.14
C GLN A 162 -0.54 -47.24 -45.26
N LYS A 163 0.78 -47.12 -45.18
CA LYS A 163 1.69 -47.75 -46.14
C LYS A 163 1.57 -49.28 -46.11
N GLN A 164 1.55 -49.89 -44.93
CA GLN A 164 1.36 -51.33 -44.78
C GLN A 164 0.02 -51.81 -45.33
N ILE A 165 -1.08 -51.09 -45.03
CA ILE A 165 -2.41 -51.40 -45.57
C ILE A 165 -2.39 -51.37 -47.09
N ASN A 166 -1.80 -50.33 -47.69
CA ASN A 166 -1.69 -50.21 -49.15
C ASN A 166 -0.86 -51.36 -49.77
N GLU A 167 0.20 -51.80 -49.10
CA GLU A 167 1.00 -52.95 -49.53
C GLU A 167 0.22 -54.27 -49.44
N LEU A 168 -0.53 -54.49 -48.36
CA LEU A 168 -1.39 -55.66 -48.17
C LEU A 168 -2.55 -55.68 -49.17
N GLN A 169 -3.18 -54.53 -49.42
CA GLN A 169 -4.23 -54.39 -50.43
C GLN A 169 -3.71 -54.71 -51.83
N LYS A 170 -2.50 -54.26 -52.19
CA LYS A 170 -1.86 -54.63 -53.47
C LYS A 170 -1.61 -56.14 -53.60
N ARG A 171 -1.26 -56.80 -52.49
CA ARG A 171 -1.08 -58.26 -52.43
C ARG A 171 -2.43 -59.01 -52.50
N GLN A 172 -3.50 -58.45 -51.95
CA GLN A 172 -4.85 -59.01 -52.03
C GLN A 172 -5.52 -58.73 -53.39
N SER A 173 -5.21 -57.61 -54.06
CA SER A 173 -5.73 -57.24 -55.38
C SER A 173 -5.11 -58.04 -56.55
N GLY A 174 -4.46 -59.17 -56.27
CA GLY A 174 -4.45 -60.31 -57.18
C GLY A 174 -5.86 -60.91 -57.40
N SER A 175 -6.86 -60.46 -56.62
CA SER A 175 -8.29 -60.65 -56.90
C SER A 175 -9.06 -59.34 -56.66
N THR A 176 -9.52 -58.72 -57.75
CA THR A 176 -10.60 -57.73 -57.91
C THR A 176 -10.54 -56.39 -57.14
N VAL A 177 -10.44 -55.31 -57.92
CA VAL A 177 -10.37 -53.89 -57.54
C VAL A 177 -11.75 -53.31 -57.19
N ILE A 178 -11.85 -52.52 -56.11
CA ILE A 178 -12.85 -51.43 -55.98
C ILE A 178 -12.14 -50.19 -55.38
N PRO A 179 -12.20 -49.01 -56.03
CA PRO A 179 -11.61 -47.78 -55.50
C PRO A 179 -12.49 -47.18 -54.40
N ILE A 180 -11.88 -46.87 -53.24
CA ILE A 180 -12.51 -46.07 -52.19
C ILE A 180 -12.23 -44.59 -52.50
N ASN A 181 -13.30 -43.84 -52.74
CA ASN A 181 -13.29 -42.40 -53.01
C ASN A 181 -12.86 -41.63 -51.75
N THR A 182 -11.64 -41.08 -51.75
CA THR A 182 -11.19 -40.15 -50.72
C THR A 182 -11.57 -38.72 -51.09
N ASN A 183 -12.70 -38.29 -50.54
CA ASN A 183 -13.13 -36.90 -50.60
C ASN A 183 -12.08 -36.03 -49.90
N THR A 184 -11.43 -35.16 -50.66
CA THR A 184 -10.35 -34.27 -50.23
C THR A 184 -10.93 -33.08 -49.47
N ASN A 185 -11.01 -33.17 -48.14
CA ASN A 185 -11.16 -31.98 -47.30
C ASN A 185 -9.81 -31.24 -47.24
N LYS A 186 -9.67 -30.34 -48.20
CA LYS A 186 -8.59 -29.36 -48.36
C LYS A 186 -8.65 -28.36 -47.21
N VAL A 187 -8.02 -28.65 -46.07
CA VAL A 187 -7.78 -27.63 -45.03
C VAL A 187 -6.66 -26.73 -45.52
N ALA A 188 -7.05 -25.56 -46.02
CA ALA A 188 -6.14 -24.52 -46.44
C ALA A 188 -5.29 -24.04 -45.25
N SER A 189 -3.99 -24.30 -45.33
CA SER A 189 -2.97 -23.66 -44.50
C SER A 189 -2.92 -22.16 -44.84
N ARG A 190 -3.59 -21.34 -44.02
CA ARG A 190 -3.48 -19.88 -44.10
C ARG A 190 -2.31 -19.42 -43.24
N SER A 191 -1.14 -19.39 -43.84
CA SER A 191 0.04 -18.70 -43.35
C SER A 191 -0.16 -17.18 -43.51
N GLN A 192 -0.63 -16.51 -42.46
CA GLN A 192 -0.53 -15.04 -42.38
C GLN A 192 0.84 -14.66 -41.81
N LYS A 193 1.78 -14.39 -42.73
CA LYS A 193 2.95 -13.56 -42.46
C LYS A 193 2.46 -12.14 -42.13
N ARG A 194 2.88 -11.65 -40.97
CA ARG A 194 2.86 -10.22 -40.63
C ARG A 194 3.75 -9.45 -41.60
N ASN A 195 3.38 -8.22 -41.93
CA ASN A 195 4.33 -7.10 -41.80
C ASN A 195 3.61 -5.73 -41.73
N PRO A 196 4.31 -4.69 -41.23
CA PRO A 196 3.74 -3.60 -40.44
C PRO A 196 3.68 -2.26 -41.20
N LYS A 197 3.00 -1.30 -40.54
CA LYS A 197 3.00 0.15 -40.79
C LYS A 197 2.20 0.63 -41.99
N GLU A 198 1.04 1.22 -41.70
CA GLU A 198 0.72 2.51 -42.28
C GLU A 198 -0.02 3.38 -41.24
N ILE A 199 0.51 4.59 -41.12
CA ILE A 199 0.08 5.68 -40.27
C ILE A 199 -1.00 6.43 -41.05
N THR A 200 -2.17 6.70 -40.47
CA THR A 200 -2.84 7.98 -40.73
C THR A 200 -3.85 8.32 -39.64
N ALA A 201 -3.80 9.59 -39.27
CA ALA A 201 -4.55 10.26 -38.25
C ALA A 201 -6.06 10.27 -38.52
N VAL A 202 -6.86 10.19 -37.46
CA VAL A 202 -8.21 10.75 -37.43
C VAL A 202 -8.34 11.63 -36.19
N LYS A 203 -8.77 12.86 -36.48
CA LYS A 203 -9.07 13.99 -35.62
C LYS A 203 -10.05 13.60 -34.50
N LYS A 204 -9.90 14.11 -33.27
CA LYS A 204 -10.70 15.25 -32.76
C LYS A 204 -12.06 15.36 -33.46
N ASP A 205 -13.12 15.01 -32.74
CA ASP A 205 -14.22 15.90 -32.37
C ASP A 205 -15.25 15.07 -31.60
N ASN A 206 -15.51 15.44 -30.34
CA ASN A 206 -16.83 15.41 -29.74
C ASN A 206 -16.78 16.26 -28.47
N GLU A 207 -17.79 17.12 -28.40
CA GLU A 207 -18.09 18.19 -27.44
C GLU A 207 -18.22 17.73 -26.00
#